data_AF-A0A7Y0CY19-F1
#
_entry.id   AF-A0A7Y0CY19-F1
#
_cell.length_a   1.000
_cell.length_b   1.000
_cell.length_c   1.000
_cell.angle_alpha   90.00
_cell.angle_beta   90.00
_cell.angle_gamma   90.00
#
_symmetry.space_group_name_H-M   'P 1'
#
loop_
_entity.id
_entity.type
_entity.pdbx_description
1 polymer ?
#
loop_
_entity_poly.entity_id
_entity_poly.type
_entity_poly.pdbx_seq_one_letter_code
_entity_poly.pdbx_strand_id
1 'polypeptide(L)'
;LAAVKPGAKFSDVHDAAIRVIAEHLHAWGLLPDGVGVETTLDKEHGQHHRRWMVHGTSHHLGLDVHDCALARREEYMDAELTPGMILTVEPGLYFKADDLLVPEQLRGIGVRIEDDVLVTQDGCENLSAALPRTSTDVEAWIARLAPKP
;
A
#
# COMPACT_ATOMS: atom_id res chain seq x y z
N LEU A 1 5.43 5.63 3.22
CA LEU A 1 6.87 5.67 3.58
C LEU A 1 7.12 6.18 5.00
N ALA A 2 6.55 7.29 5.45
CA ALA A 2 6.83 7.86 6.79
C ALA A 2 6.59 6.90 7.99
N ALA A 3 5.75 5.88 7.84
CA ALA A 3 5.54 4.84 8.85
C ALA A 3 6.70 3.84 8.95
N VAL A 4 7.55 3.75 7.92
CA VAL A 4 8.74 2.88 7.91
C VAL A 4 9.88 3.63 8.59
N LYS A 5 10.15 3.26 9.85
CA LYS A 5 11.21 3.84 10.69
C LYS A 5 11.57 2.88 11.82
N PRO A 6 12.77 3.01 12.41
CA PRO A 6 13.15 2.21 13.57
C PRO A 6 12.14 2.29 14.72
N GLY A 7 11.88 1.15 15.36
CA GLY A 7 10.98 1.02 16.51
C GLY A 7 9.48 1.02 16.17
N ALA A 8 9.09 1.28 14.91
CA ALA A 8 7.73 0.99 14.47
C ALA A 8 7.56 -0.53 14.30
N LYS A 9 6.35 -1.06 14.52
CA LYS A 9 6.08 -2.47 14.19
C LYS A 9 5.96 -2.63 12.68
N PHE A 10 6.27 -3.83 12.18
CA PHE A 10 6.05 -4.15 10.77
C PHE A 10 4.59 -3.89 10.34
N SER A 11 3.63 -4.28 11.18
CA SER A 11 2.19 -4.07 10.96
C SER A 11 1.78 -2.58 10.91
N ASP A 12 2.52 -1.66 11.53
CA ASP A 12 2.20 -0.23 11.51
C ASP A 12 2.27 0.35 10.07
N VAL A 13 3.11 -0.23 9.21
CA VAL A 13 3.23 0.17 7.80
C VAL A 13 1.93 -0.13 7.04
N HIS A 14 1.36 -1.31 7.27
CA HIS A 14 0.06 -1.69 6.70
C HIS A 14 -1.06 -0.82 7.27
N ASP A 15 -1.13 -0.67 8.59
CA ASP A 15 -2.18 0.12 9.25
C ASP A 15 -2.18 1.58 8.77
N ALA A 16 -1.00 2.17 8.56
CA ALA A 16 -0.87 3.52 8.02
C ALA A 16 -1.41 3.65 6.58
N ALA A 17 -1.10 2.67 5.71
CA ALA A 17 -1.61 2.67 4.35
C ALA A 17 -3.13 2.44 4.28
N ILE A 18 -3.64 1.52 5.11
CA ILE A 18 -5.07 1.22 5.19
C ILE A 18 -5.87 2.42 5.70
N ARG A 19 -5.34 3.22 6.62
CA ARG A 19 -5.97 4.48 7.04
C ARG A 19 -6.17 5.43 5.86
N VAL A 20 -5.14 5.66 5.05
CA VAL A 20 -5.24 6.54 3.86
C VAL A 20 -6.25 6.00 2.86
N ILE A 21 -6.24 4.68 2.61
CA ILE A 21 -7.21 4.04 1.73
C ILE A 21 -8.64 4.22 2.27
N ALA A 22 -8.86 3.97 3.56
CA ALA A 22 -10.17 4.12 4.20
C ALA A 22 -10.71 5.56 4.10
N GLU A 23 -9.85 6.56 4.34
CA GLU A 23 -10.18 7.98 4.20
C GLU A 23 -10.64 8.33 2.78
N HIS A 24 -9.93 7.84 1.75
CA HIS A 24 -10.28 8.10 0.36
C HIS A 24 -11.52 7.34 -0.10
N LEU A 25 -11.66 6.07 0.28
CA LEU A 25 -12.87 5.29 -0.03
C LEU A 25 -14.11 5.93 0.62
N HIS A 26 -13.98 6.45 1.84
CA HIS A 26 -15.06 7.20 2.49
C HIS A 26 -15.36 8.50 1.73
N ALA A 27 -14.33 9.29 1.40
CA ALA A 27 -14.49 10.55 0.68
C ALA A 27 -15.09 10.37 -0.72
N TRP A 28 -14.82 9.24 -1.38
CA TRP A 28 -15.39 8.89 -2.69
C TRP A 28 -16.79 8.27 -2.59
N GLY A 29 -17.33 8.08 -1.37
CA GLY A 29 -18.65 7.48 -1.16
C GLY A 29 -18.71 6.00 -1.52
N LEU A 30 -17.57 5.29 -1.49
CA LEU A 30 -17.50 3.86 -1.79
C LEU A 30 -17.81 2.99 -0.57
N LEU A 31 -17.62 3.49 0.65
CA LEU A 31 -18.03 2.74 1.84
C LEU A 31 -19.57 2.66 1.94
N PRO A 32 -20.14 1.57 2.48
CA PRO A 32 -21.59 1.47 2.67
C PRO A 32 -22.16 2.62 3.52
N ASP A 33 -23.44 2.93 3.32
CA ASP A 33 -24.13 3.96 4.10
C ASP A 33 -23.99 3.73 5.62
N GLY A 34 -23.62 4.78 6.34
CA GLY A 34 -23.38 4.73 7.79
C GLY A 34 -22.00 4.20 8.20
N VAL A 35 -21.16 3.74 7.26
CA VAL A 35 -19.78 3.31 7.55
C VAL A 35 -18.82 4.50 7.40
N GLY A 36 -18.31 4.96 8.54
CA GLY A 36 -17.24 5.96 8.60
C GLY A 36 -15.83 5.35 8.53
N VAL A 37 -14.82 6.21 8.52
CA VAL A 37 -13.39 5.83 8.50
C VAL A 37 -13.04 4.91 9.68
N GLU A 38 -13.35 5.30 10.90
CA GLU A 38 -13.00 4.49 12.08
C GLU A 38 -13.78 3.16 12.12
N THR A 39 -15.04 3.15 11.68
CA THR A 39 -15.85 1.93 11.56
C THR A 39 -15.25 0.94 10.56
N THR A 40 -14.77 1.41 9.40
CA THR A 40 -14.13 0.51 8.44
C THR A 40 -12.74 0.04 8.89
N LEU A 41 -12.05 0.80 9.75
CA LEU A 41 -10.73 0.43 10.29
C LEU A 41 -10.82 -0.56 11.46
N ASP A 42 -11.99 -0.73 12.08
CA ASP A 42 -12.21 -1.73 13.11
C ASP A 42 -11.84 -3.14 12.59
N LYS A 43 -10.97 -3.85 13.30
CA LYS A 43 -10.40 -5.15 12.89
C LYS A 43 -11.34 -6.32 13.15
N GLU A 44 -12.35 -6.17 14.01
CA GLU A 44 -13.25 -7.24 14.46
C GLU A 44 -14.62 -7.18 13.76
N HIS A 45 -15.16 -5.98 13.59
CA HIS A 45 -16.52 -5.75 13.11
C HIS A 45 -16.58 -4.86 11.86
N GLY A 46 -15.44 -4.32 11.42
CA GLY A 46 -15.33 -3.43 10.26
C GLY A 46 -14.76 -4.11 9.01
N GLN A 47 -13.68 -3.52 8.48
CA GLN A 47 -12.90 -4.01 7.34
C GLN A 47 -13.57 -3.91 5.95
N HIS A 48 -14.54 -3.02 5.76
CA HIS A 48 -15.22 -2.85 4.46
C HIS A 48 -14.25 -2.47 3.32
N HIS A 49 -13.17 -1.76 3.62
CA HIS A 49 -12.12 -1.38 2.65
C HIS A 49 -11.40 -2.59 2.03
N ARG A 50 -11.37 -3.75 2.72
CA ARG A 50 -10.70 -4.98 2.23
C ARG A 50 -11.32 -5.55 0.96
N ARG A 51 -12.53 -5.10 0.60
CA ARG A 51 -13.15 -5.43 -0.69
C ARG A 51 -12.25 -5.04 -1.87
N TRP A 52 -11.56 -3.90 -1.76
CA TRP A 52 -10.75 -3.33 -2.85
C TRP A 52 -9.24 -3.29 -2.54
N MET A 53 -8.85 -3.38 -1.27
CA MET A 53 -7.45 -3.64 -0.85
C MET A 53 -7.32 -5.07 -0.31
N VAL A 54 -6.98 -6.00 -1.20
CA VAL A 54 -7.12 -7.45 -0.97
C VAL A 54 -5.87 -8.14 -0.43
N HIS A 55 -4.77 -7.40 -0.25
CA HIS A 55 -3.46 -7.93 0.15
C HIS A 55 -2.82 -7.10 1.27
N GLY A 56 -1.70 -7.59 1.80
CA GLY A 56 -0.86 -6.82 2.74
C GLY A 56 -0.12 -5.69 2.01
N THR A 57 0.34 -4.68 2.75
CA THR A 57 1.01 -3.53 2.13
C THR A 57 2.53 -3.68 2.09
N SER A 58 3.08 -4.69 2.76
CA SER A 58 4.53 -4.87 2.88
C SER A 58 4.86 -6.33 3.10
N HIS A 59 6.00 -6.74 2.58
CA HIS A 59 6.74 -7.93 2.99
C HIS A 59 8.23 -7.62 3.12
N HIS A 60 8.99 -8.41 3.88
CA HIS A 60 10.45 -8.32 3.83
C HIS A 60 10.97 -8.71 2.46
N LEU A 61 12.09 -8.12 2.07
CA LEU A 61 12.75 -8.34 0.78
C LEU A 61 14.24 -8.58 1.01
N GLY A 62 14.79 -9.62 0.38
CA GLY A 62 16.19 -9.98 0.54
C GLY A 62 16.64 -11.00 -0.50
N LEU A 63 17.14 -12.15 -0.07
CA LEU A 63 17.53 -13.22 -1.00
C LEU A 63 16.31 -13.82 -1.73
N ASP A 64 15.17 -13.86 -1.04
CA ASP A 64 13.87 -14.21 -1.59
C ASP A 64 12.99 -12.96 -1.73
N VAL A 65 12.07 -12.97 -2.70
CA VAL A 65 11.14 -11.85 -2.93
C VAL A 65 10.25 -11.60 -1.71
N HIS A 66 9.68 -12.66 -1.14
CA HIS A 66 9.01 -12.64 0.15
C HIS A 66 9.97 -13.25 1.17
N ASP A 67 10.95 -12.46 1.60
CA ASP A 67 11.92 -12.93 2.57
C ASP A 67 11.26 -13.15 3.94
N CYS A 68 11.78 -14.09 4.72
CA CYS A 68 11.23 -14.45 6.03
C CYS A 68 9.74 -14.86 6.02
N ALA A 69 9.17 -15.30 4.89
CA ALA A 69 7.73 -15.60 4.78
C ALA A 69 7.22 -16.70 5.75
N LEU A 70 8.12 -17.53 6.30
CA LEU A 70 7.81 -18.57 7.28
C LEU A 70 8.08 -18.13 8.74
N ALA A 71 8.50 -16.88 8.97
CA ALA A 71 8.72 -16.36 10.30
C ALA A 71 7.43 -16.33 11.11
N ARG A 72 7.57 -16.51 12.43
CA ARG A 72 6.43 -16.42 13.35
C ARG A 72 5.95 -14.98 13.42
N ARG A 73 4.66 -14.81 13.74
CA ARG A 73 4.02 -13.49 13.77
C ARG A 73 4.76 -12.50 14.69
N GLU A 74 5.20 -12.98 15.86
CA GLU A 74 5.89 -12.19 16.88
C GLU A 74 7.27 -11.73 16.42
N GLU A 75 7.86 -12.42 15.45
CA GLU A 75 9.17 -12.14 14.86
C GLU A 75 9.04 -11.41 13.50
N TYR A 76 7.81 -11.16 13.05
CA TYR A 76 7.51 -10.57 11.75
C TYR A 76 6.50 -9.42 11.91
N MET A 77 5.20 -9.70 11.84
CA MET A 77 4.15 -8.67 11.84
C MET A 77 4.14 -7.79 13.10
N ASP A 78 4.44 -8.39 14.26
CA ASP A 78 4.39 -7.71 15.55
C ASP A 78 5.80 -7.25 16.02
N ALA A 79 6.85 -7.59 15.25
CA ALA A 79 8.22 -7.22 15.54
C ALA A 79 8.51 -5.77 15.12
N GLU A 80 9.47 -5.16 15.83
CA GLU A 80 9.95 -3.81 15.52
C GLU A 80 10.89 -3.82 14.31
N LEU A 81 10.71 -2.82 13.45
CA LEU A 81 11.65 -2.50 12.39
C LEU A 81 12.95 -1.99 13.01
N THR A 82 14.08 -2.51 12.54
CA THR A 82 15.42 -2.06 12.94
C THR A 82 16.25 -1.64 11.72
N PRO A 83 17.21 -0.71 11.88
CA PRO A 83 18.06 -0.28 10.78
C PRO A 83 18.74 -1.46 10.07
N GLY A 84 18.74 -1.44 8.73
CA GLY A 84 19.28 -2.51 7.90
C GLY A 84 18.22 -3.47 7.35
N MET A 85 17.00 -3.48 7.89
CA MET A 85 15.89 -4.24 7.30
C MET A 85 15.46 -3.62 5.96
N ILE A 86 15.12 -4.48 5.00
CA ILE A 86 14.54 -4.09 3.71
C ILE A 86 13.13 -4.69 3.62
N LEU A 87 12.19 -3.91 3.08
CA LEU A 87 10.81 -4.30 2.87
C LEU A 87 10.21 -3.55 1.69
N THR A 88 9.11 -4.08 1.16
CA THR A 88 8.29 -3.41 0.16
C THR A 88 7.26 -2.48 0.83
N VAL A 89 6.78 -1.47 0.09
CA VAL A 89 5.60 -0.67 0.43
C VAL A 89 4.73 -0.57 -0.81
N GLU A 90 3.66 -1.35 -0.84
CA GLU A 90 2.91 -1.67 -2.06
C GLU A 90 1.38 -1.51 -1.93
N PRO A 91 0.84 -0.35 -1.51
CA PRO A 91 -0.61 -0.17 -1.43
C PRO A 91 -1.26 -0.27 -2.82
N GLY A 92 -2.45 -0.88 -2.87
CA GLY A 92 -3.20 -1.04 -4.12
C GLY A 92 -4.72 -0.94 -3.96
N LEU A 93 -5.41 -0.63 -5.05
CA LEU A 93 -6.86 -0.66 -5.16
C LEU A 93 -7.24 -1.39 -6.44
N TYR A 94 -8.19 -2.33 -6.33
CA TYR A 94 -8.64 -3.15 -7.45
C TYR A 94 -10.16 -3.18 -7.51
N PHE A 95 -10.72 -2.57 -8.55
CA PHE A 95 -12.15 -2.54 -8.80
C PHE A 95 -12.49 -3.55 -9.90
N LYS A 96 -13.25 -4.60 -9.57
CA LYS A 96 -13.68 -5.59 -10.56
C LYS A 96 -14.60 -4.93 -11.60
N ALA A 97 -14.54 -5.41 -12.83
CA ALA A 97 -15.34 -4.88 -13.94
C ALA A 97 -16.86 -4.96 -13.69
N ASP A 98 -17.30 -5.95 -12.92
CA ASP A 98 -18.70 -6.23 -12.58
C ASP A 98 -19.10 -5.74 -11.17
N ASP A 99 -18.26 -4.97 -10.48
CA ASP A 99 -18.57 -4.47 -9.14
C ASP A 99 -19.57 -3.30 -9.18
N LEU A 100 -20.85 -3.62 -8.96
CA LEU A 100 -21.94 -2.64 -8.97
C LEU A 100 -21.88 -1.64 -7.79
N LEU A 101 -21.07 -1.91 -6.76
CA LEU A 101 -20.83 -0.95 -5.68
C LEU A 101 -19.85 0.16 -6.07
N VAL A 102 -19.19 0.03 -7.23
CA VAL A 102 -18.22 1.00 -7.73
C VAL A 102 -18.83 1.78 -8.89
N PRO A 103 -18.59 3.11 -8.99
CA PRO A 103 -18.98 3.91 -10.15
C PRO A 103 -18.45 3.30 -11.45
N GLU A 104 -19.27 3.33 -12.50
CA GLU A 104 -18.96 2.68 -13.78
C GLU A 104 -17.59 3.07 -14.34
N GLN A 105 -17.18 4.32 -14.16
CA GLN A 105 -15.92 4.88 -14.67
C GLN A 105 -14.68 4.30 -13.98
N LEU A 106 -14.82 3.72 -12.79
CA LEU A 106 -13.72 3.10 -12.03
C LEU A 106 -13.67 1.58 -12.19
N ARG A 107 -14.72 0.95 -12.74
CA ARG A 107 -14.79 -0.50 -12.88
C ARG A 107 -13.72 -1.02 -13.84
N GLY A 108 -13.08 -2.13 -13.46
CA GLY A 108 -12.01 -2.75 -14.24
C GLY A 108 -10.64 -2.09 -14.04
N ILE A 109 -10.55 -1.05 -13.21
CA ILE A 109 -9.28 -0.39 -12.89
C ILE A 109 -8.63 -1.08 -11.68
N GLY A 110 -7.36 -1.44 -11.84
CA GLY A 110 -6.50 -1.90 -10.76
C GLY A 110 -5.20 -1.12 -10.78
N VAL A 111 -4.80 -0.57 -9.64
CA VAL A 111 -3.56 0.20 -9.49
C VAL A 111 -2.85 -0.24 -8.23
N ARG A 112 -1.55 -0.50 -8.34
CA ARG A 112 -0.62 -0.67 -7.22
C ARG A 112 0.64 0.12 -7.53
N ILE A 113 1.14 0.84 -6.53
CA ILE A 113 2.43 1.54 -6.61
C ILE A 113 3.28 0.96 -5.49
N GLU A 114 4.45 0.46 -5.85
CA GLU A 114 5.32 -0.30 -4.97
C GLU A 114 6.73 0.30 -4.97
N ASP A 115 7.26 0.48 -3.77
CA ASP A 115 8.63 0.93 -3.54
C ASP A 115 9.38 -0.08 -2.64
N ASP A 116 10.66 -0.30 -2.92
CA ASP A 116 11.57 -1.05 -2.06
C ASP A 116 12.28 -0.08 -1.11
N VAL A 117 12.23 -0.34 0.20
CA VAL A 117 12.76 0.58 1.19
C VAL A 117 13.72 -0.07 2.18
N LEU A 118 14.81 0.62 2.46
CA LEU A 118 15.78 0.28 3.51
C LEU A 118 15.46 1.08 4.77
N VAL A 119 15.28 0.43 5.90
CA VAL A 119 15.16 1.09 7.20
C VAL A 119 16.53 1.67 7.59
N THR A 120 16.60 2.98 7.84
CA THR A 120 17.81 3.71 8.27
C THR A 120 17.77 3.98 9.78
N GLN A 121 18.74 4.71 10.33
CA GLN A 121 18.79 5.02 11.78
C GLN A 121 17.66 5.97 12.24
N ASP A 122 17.08 6.74 11.33
CA ASP A 122 16.14 7.83 11.60
C ASP A 122 14.89 7.79 10.70
N GLY A 123 14.74 6.76 9.86
CA GLY A 123 13.61 6.64 8.93
C GLY A 123 13.80 5.50 7.94
N CYS A 124 13.62 5.81 6.67
CA CYS A 124 13.89 4.89 5.57
C CYS A 124 14.46 5.61 4.33
N GLU A 125 15.20 4.86 3.54
CA GLU A 125 15.65 5.22 2.20
C GLU A 125 14.81 4.46 1.17
N ASN A 126 14.36 5.14 0.12
CA ASN A 126 13.67 4.51 -1.00
C ASN A 126 14.68 4.10 -2.08
N LEU A 127 14.87 2.79 -2.25
CA LEU A 127 15.82 2.18 -3.18
C LEU A 127 15.31 2.20 -4.63
N SER A 128 14.00 2.31 -4.84
CA SER A 128 13.34 2.37 -6.16
C SER A 128 12.98 3.80 -6.60
N ALA A 129 13.46 4.83 -5.88
CA ALA A 129 13.11 6.24 -6.12
C ALA A 129 13.45 6.77 -7.53
N ALA A 130 14.27 6.06 -8.30
CA ALA A 130 14.60 6.43 -9.67
C ALA A 130 13.43 6.25 -10.66
N LEU A 131 12.41 5.47 -10.29
CA LEU A 131 11.23 5.24 -11.13
C LEU A 131 10.16 6.32 -10.91
N PRO A 132 9.50 6.83 -11.97
CA PRO A 132 8.43 7.80 -11.83
C PRO A 132 7.19 7.15 -11.19
N ARG A 133 6.56 7.86 -10.25
CA ARG A 133 5.40 7.35 -9.49
C ARG A 133 4.20 8.29 -9.48
N THR A 134 4.39 9.57 -9.77
CA THR A 134 3.26 10.49 -9.97
C THR A 134 2.72 10.33 -11.39
N SER A 135 1.42 10.57 -11.59
CA SER A 135 0.83 10.50 -12.93
C SER A 135 1.55 11.44 -13.91
N THR A 136 1.88 12.65 -13.48
CA THR A 136 2.63 13.63 -14.26
C THR A 136 4.01 13.12 -14.69
N ASP A 137 4.76 12.51 -13.78
CA ASP A 137 6.10 12.01 -14.10
C ASP A 137 6.04 10.81 -15.04
N VAL A 138 5.03 9.93 -14.86
CA VAL A 138 4.79 8.79 -15.74
C VAL A 138 4.40 9.27 -17.14
N GLU A 139 3.45 10.20 -17.26
CA GLU A 139 3.04 10.80 -18.54
C GLU A 139 4.23 11.46 -19.25
N ALA A 140 5.02 12.24 -18.51
CA ALA A 140 6.22 12.88 -19.05
C ALA A 140 7.28 11.85 -19.50
N TRP A 141 7.43 10.74 -18.78
CA TRP A 141 8.34 9.67 -19.17
C TRP A 141 7.89 8.97 -20.46
N ILE A 142 6.62 8.58 -20.54
CA ILE A 142 6.04 7.95 -21.74
C ILE A 142 6.09 8.89 -22.95
N ALA A 143 5.78 10.18 -22.78
CA ALA A 143 5.83 11.16 -23.85
C ALA A 143 7.23 11.31 -24.49
N ARG A 144 8.31 11.10 -23.73
CA ARG A 144 9.69 11.09 -24.26
C ARG A 144 9.99 9.89 -25.14
N LEU A 145 9.31 8.77 -24.90
CA LEU A 145 9.51 7.50 -25.61
C LEU A 145 8.56 7.35 -26.80
N ALA A 146 7.43 8.06 -26.78
CA ALA A 146 6.46 8.04 -27.87
C ALA A 146 7.11 8.53 -29.18
N PRO A 147 6.76 7.91 -30.33
CA PRO A 147 7.18 8.41 -31.63
C PRO A 147 6.73 9.86 -31.79
N LYS A 148 7.66 10.75 -32.17
CA LYS A 148 7.26 12.10 -32.56
C LYS A 148 6.45 12.02 -33.86
N PRO A 149 5.35 12.77 -33.97
CA PRO A 149 4.54 12.80 -35.19
C PRO A 149 5.34 13.30 -36.40
#